data_AF-R5EMN5-F1
#
_entry.id   AF-R5EMN5-F1
#
_cell.length_a   1.000
_cell.length_b   1.000
_cell.length_c   1.000
_cell.angle_alpha   90.00
_cell.angle_beta   90.00
_cell.angle_gamma   90.00
#
_symmetry.space_group_name_H-M   'P 1'
#
loop_
_entity.id
_entity.type
_entity.pdbx_description
1 polymer ?
#
loop_
_entity_poly.entity_id
_entity_poly.type
_entity_poly.pdbx_seq_one_letter_code
_entity_poly.pdbx_strand_id
1 'polypeptide(L)'
;MADREVHFITDEKGKRTHAIIPIEVYTQLVALKGLLKHTAPLGDHELYTFSIKNLTAKGYPEGTRSKPYFVVTKGSQAVLEHVSSTPEHVDEQREKLLSDGSLKLDPENNCFVFTKDLKFKSASLAAAIVAGNVRNGLDVWVNREGFSLKQSGYGVKSKKGTLKK
;
A
#
# COMPACT_ATOMS: atom_id res chain seq x y z
N MET A 1 44.20 9.41 -3.22
CA MET A 1 42.77 9.13 -3.48
C MET A 1 42.45 7.86 -2.70
N ALA A 2 41.58 7.93 -1.68
CA ALA A 2 41.29 6.77 -0.85
C ALA A 2 40.45 5.78 -1.68
N ASP A 3 40.90 4.54 -1.70
CA ASP A 3 40.31 3.46 -2.48
C ASP A 3 38.90 3.16 -1.95
N ARG A 4 37.88 3.36 -2.80
CA ARG A 4 36.46 3.20 -2.43
C ARG A 4 35.92 1.86 -2.93
N GLU A 5 36.72 0.83 -2.86
CA GLU A 5 36.36 -0.47 -3.40
C GLU A 5 35.31 -1.16 -2.52
N VAL A 6 34.27 -1.66 -3.16
CA VAL A 6 33.21 -2.45 -2.52
C VAL A 6 33.40 -3.89 -2.96
N HIS A 7 33.72 -4.77 -2.01
CA HIS A 7 33.86 -6.20 -2.29
C HIS A 7 32.57 -6.93 -1.91
N PHE A 8 32.25 -7.99 -2.64
CA PHE A 8 31.09 -8.83 -2.33
C PHE A 8 31.54 -10.22 -1.96
N ILE A 9 31.03 -10.73 -0.84
CA ILE A 9 31.16 -12.14 -0.48
C ILE A 9 30.17 -12.92 -1.35
N THR A 10 30.67 -13.93 -2.05
CA THR A 10 29.86 -14.85 -2.85
C THR A 10 29.75 -16.20 -2.18
N ASP A 11 28.56 -16.79 -2.20
CA ASP A 11 28.31 -18.19 -1.84
C ASP A 11 28.92 -19.14 -2.90
N GLU A 12 28.99 -20.44 -2.61
CA GLU A 12 29.54 -21.49 -3.49
C GLU A 12 28.89 -21.54 -4.87
N LYS A 13 27.67 -20.99 -4.99
CA LYS A 13 26.92 -20.85 -6.24
C LYS A 13 27.17 -19.53 -6.99
N GLY A 14 28.17 -18.75 -6.57
CA GLY A 14 28.51 -17.43 -7.14
C GLY A 14 27.52 -16.31 -6.78
N LYS A 15 26.57 -16.56 -5.87
CA LYS A 15 25.57 -15.56 -5.47
C LYS A 15 26.16 -14.63 -4.43
N ARG A 16 26.17 -13.32 -4.71
CA ARG A 16 26.61 -12.29 -3.76
C ARG A 16 25.65 -12.23 -2.57
N THR A 17 26.15 -12.50 -1.36
CA THR A 17 25.34 -12.56 -0.13
C THR A 17 25.57 -11.35 0.76
N HIS A 18 26.79 -10.84 0.83
CA HIS A 18 27.17 -9.73 1.71
C HIS A 18 28.12 -8.78 0.97
N ALA A 19 28.13 -7.51 1.37
CA ALA A 19 29.05 -6.50 0.86
C ALA A 19 30.00 -6.05 1.97
N ILE A 20 31.29 -6.05 1.68
CA ILE A 20 32.36 -5.48 2.50
C ILE A 20 32.65 -4.11 1.92
N ILE A 21 32.43 -3.07 2.73
CA ILE A 21 32.59 -1.68 2.32
C ILE A 21 33.45 -0.92 3.33
N PRO A 22 34.25 0.07 2.87
CA PRO A 22 34.93 0.99 3.77
C PRO A 22 33.93 1.70 4.68
N ILE A 23 34.30 1.87 5.95
CA ILE A 23 33.42 2.49 6.95
C ILE A 23 32.98 3.89 6.54
N GLU A 24 33.83 4.64 5.83
CA GLU A 24 33.50 5.97 5.32
C GLU A 24 32.37 5.92 4.27
N VAL A 25 32.40 4.95 3.35
CA VAL A 25 31.34 4.71 2.36
C VAL A 25 30.04 4.31 3.07
N TYR A 26 30.13 3.46 4.10
CA TYR A 26 28.96 3.10 4.92
C TYR A 26 28.33 4.34 5.58
N THR A 27 29.14 5.19 6.21
CA THR A 27 28.62 6.40 6.88
C THR A 27 27.95 7.37 5.90
N GLN A 28 28.50 7.53 4.69
CA GLN A 28 27.90 8.35 3.63
C GLN A 28 26.57 7.78 3.15
N LEU A 29 26.48 6.46 2.97
CA LEU A 29 25.22 5.79 2.60
C LEU A 29 24.16 5.93 3.70
N VAL A 30 24.55 5.82 4.97
CA VAL A 30 23.64 6.02 6.11
C VAL A 30 23.18 7.48 6.22
N ALA A 31 24.09 8.44 6.01
CA ALA A 31 23.74 9.86 5.96
C ALA A 31 22.78 10.17 4.81
N LEU A 32 23.03 9.60 3.62
CA LEU A 32 22.15 9.72 2.46
C LEU A 32 20.78 9.08 2.73
N LYS A 33 20.73 7.90 3.35
CA LYS A 33 19.48 7.28 3.84
C LYS A 33 18.76 8.19 4.83
N GLY A 34 19.50 8.91 5.68
CA GLY A 34 18.95 9.89 6.62
C GLY A 34 18.41 11.16 5.98
N LEU A 35 18.95 11.58 4.83
CA LEU A 35 18.47 12.72 4.06
C LEU A 35 17.25 12.37 3.19
N LEU A 36 17.15 11.11 2.78
CA LEU A 36 15.96 10.57 2.10
C LEU A 36 14.74 10.40 3.02
N LYS A 37 14.78 10.88 4.28
CA LYS A 37 13.69 10.81 5.29
C LYS A 37 12.35 11.47 4.89
N HIS A 38 12.23 12.05 3.68
CA HIS A 38 10.93 12.41 3.08
C HIS A 38 10.25 11.23 2.36
N THR A 39 10.90 10.08 2.24
CA THR A 39 10.30 8.85 1.70
C THR A 39 9.93 7.88 2.82
N ALA A 40 8.68 8.01 3.27
CA ALA A 40 7.91 7.13 4.16
C ALA A 40 8.47 6.92 5.59
N PRO A 41 7.67 7.18 6.64
CA PRO A 41 8.06 6.77 7.99
C PRO A 41 8.15 5.24 8.05
N LEU A 42 9.23 4.76 8.68
CA LEU A 42 9.48 3.37 9.06
C LEU A 42 8.42 2.89 10.06
N GLY A 43 7.26 2.50 9.54
CA GLY A 43 6.19 1.85 10.28
C GLY A 43 5.70 0.62 9.54
N ASP A 44 6.57 -0.39 9.41
CA ASP A 44 6.33 -1.80 9.05
C ASP A 44 5.49 -2.16 7.81
N HIS A 45 4.85 -1.22 7.12
CA HIS A 45 3.95 -1.48 6.01
C HIS A 45 4.16 -0.48 4.87
N GLU A 46 4.29 -1.02 3.66
CA GLU A 46 4.38 -0.23 2.45
C GLU A 46 3.06 0.52 2.22
N LEU A 47 3.13 1.85 2.19
CA LEU A 47 1.97 2.70 1.97
C LEU A 47 1.64 2.80 0.48
N TYR A 48 0.43 2.39 0.15
CA TYR A 48 -0.18 2.54 -1.15
C TYR A 48 -1.11 3.75 -1.13
N THR A 49 -1.03 4.54 -2.18
CA THR A 49 -1.88 5.70 -2.41
C THR A 49 -2.83 5.38 -3.55
N PHE A 50 -4.07 5.80 -3.39
CA PHE A 50 -5.09 5.73 -4.41
C PHE A 50 -5.65 7.14 -4.62
N SER A 51 -5.54 7.64 -5.84
CA SER A 51 -6.04 8.96 -6.23
C SER A 51 -7.17 8.81 -7.23
N ILE A 52 -8.27 9.52 -7.00
CA ILE A 52 -9.43 9.56 -7.91
C ILE A 52 -9.91 10.99 -8.05
N LYS A 53 -9.89 11.52 -9.28
CA LYS A 53 -10.32 12.89 -9.60
C LYS A 53 -9.57 13.92 -8.74
N ASN A 54 -10.12 14.30 -7.59
CA ASN A 54 -9.54 15.24 -6.61
C ASN A 54 -9.35 14.64 -5.22
N LEU A 55 -9.63 13.35 -5.05
CA LEU A 55 -9.57 12.66 -3.76
C LEU A 55 -8.30 11.84 -3.68
N THR A 56 -7.71 11.81 -2.49
CA THR A 56 -6.57 10.94 -2.19
C THR A 56 -6.84 10.11 -0.96
N ALA A 57 -6.68 8.79 -1.11
CA ALA A 57 -6.72 7.83 -0.03
C ALA A 57 -5.37 7.15 0.10
N LYS A 58 -4.99 6.83 1.33
CA LYS A 58 -3.76 6.12 1.64
C LYS A 58 -4.09 4.91 2.48
N GLY A 59 -3.37 3.83 2.26
CA GLY A 59 -3.55 2.62 3.02
C GLY A 59 -2.42 1.63 2.78
N TYR A 60 -2.45 0.52 3.49
CA TYR A 60 -1.43 -0.50 3.37
C TYR A 60 -2.05 -1.88 3.51
N PRO A 61 -1.55 -2.87 2.74
CA PRO A 61 -1.95 -4.26 2.93
C PRO A 61 -1.34 -4.82 4.22
N GLU A 62 -2.14 -5.59 4.95
CA GLU A 62 -1.73 -6.26 6.18
C GLU A 62 -2.09 -7.75 6.10
N GLY A 63 -1.17 -8.64 6.50
CA GLY A 63 -1.38 -10.09 6.52
C GLY A 63 -0.90 -10.83 5.27
N THR A 64 -1.52 -11.97 4.98
CA THR A 64 -1.02 -12.94 4.01
C THR A 64 -1.15 -12.45 2.56
N ARG A 65 -0.09 -12.59 1.75
CA ARG A 65 -0.06 -12.21 0.31
C ARG A 65 -1.20 -12.76 -0.55
N SER A 66 -1.82 -13.88 -0.14
CA SER A 66 -2.94 -14.50 -0.86
C SER A 66 -4.30 -13.81 -0.59
N LYS A 67 -4.52 -13.32 0.63
CA LYS A 67 -5.73 -12.59 1.05
C LYS A 67 -5.32 -11.48 2.02
N PRO A 68 -4.70 -10.40 1.51
CA PRO A 68 -4.29 -9.30 2.37
C PRO A 68 -5.53 -8.57 2.88
N TYR A 69 -5.55 -8.31 4.19
CA TYR A 69 -6.37 -7.24 4.75
C TYR A 69 -5.83 -5.90 4.23
N PHE A 70 -6.65 -4.87 4.27
CA PHE A 70 -6.22 -3.56 3.82
C PHE A 70 -6.62 -2.51 4.83
N VAL A 71 -5.64 -1.79 5.37
CA VAL A 71 -5.87 -0.73 6.36
C VAL A 71 -5.79 0.61 5.65
N VAL A 72 -6.88 1.36 5.65
CA VAL A 72 -6.93 2.75 5.16
C VAL A 72 -6.56 3.67 6.31
N THR A 73 -5.61 4.56 6.10
CA THR A 73 -5.13 5.47 7.15
C THR A 73 -6.10 6.64 7.34
N LYS A 74 -6.14 7.19 8.55
CA LYS A 74 -6.83 8.43 8.88
C LYS A 74 -6.38 9.57 7.96
N GLY A 75 -7.32 10.47 7.65
CA GLY A 75 -7.14 11.56 6.70
C GLY A 75 -7.27 11.15 5.24
N SER A 76 -7.51 9.87 4.95
CA SER A 76 -7.89 9.44 3.60
C SER A 76 -9.24 10.02 3.21
N GLN A 77 -9.44 10.27 1.92
CA GLN A 77 -10.69 10.79 1.39
C GLN A 77 -11.46 9.72 0.63
N ALA A 78 -12.79 9.82 0.64
CA ALA A 78 -13.74 8.96 -0.07
C ALA A 78 -14.81 9.80 -0.78
N VAL A 79 -15.36 9.28 -1.87
CA VAL A 79 -16.38 9.96 -2.67
C VAL A 79 -17.69 10.07 -1.88
N LEU A 80 -18.37 11.21 -2.03
CA LEU A 80 -19.67 11.47 -1.41
C LEU A 80 -20.81 10.64 -2.06
N GLU A 81 -20.83 10.64 -3.39
CA GLU A 81 -21.81 9.92 -4.21
C GLU A 81 -21.33 8.50 -4.56
N HIS A 82 -22.13 7.50 -4.21
CA HIS A 82 -21.95 6.14 -4.73
C HIS A 82 -22.75 5.98 -6.02
N VAL A 83 -22.29 5.13 -6.92
CA VAL A 83 -23.08 4.75 -8.09
C VAL A 83 -24.11 3.73 -7.64
N SER A 84 -25.38 3.86 -8.05
CA SER A 84 -26.49 2.94 -7.74
C SER A 84 -26.27 1.47 -8.13
N SER A 85 -25.16 1.16 -8.79
CA SER A 85 -24.71 -0.20 -9.13
C SER A 85 -23.72 -0.77 -8.10
N THR A 86 -23.50 -0.11 -6.96
CA THR A 86 -22.73 -0.68 -5.86
C THR A 86 -23.48 -1.86 -5.23
N PRO A 87 -22.76 -2.94 -4.88
CA PRO A 87 -23.38 -4.04 -4.15
C PRO A 87 -23.83 -3.59 -2.75
N GLU A 88 -24.98 -4.07 -2.31
CA GLU A 88 -25.61 -3.76 -1.01
C GLU A 88 -24.64 -3.88 0.18
N HIS A 89 -23.72 -4.86 0.16
CA HIS A 89 -22.70 -5.03 1.20
C HIS A 89 -21.74 -3.84 1.36
N VAL A 90 -21.51 -3.06 0.30
CA VAL A 90 -20.64 -1.87 0.34
C VAL A 90 -21.39 -0.72 1.00
N ASP A 91 -22.68 -0.59 0.70
CA ASP A 91 -23.53 0.45 1.26
C ASP A 91 -23.77 0.21 2.76
N GLU A 92 -24.10 -1.02 3.16
CA GLU A 92 -24.20 -1.41 4.58
C GLU A 92 -22.91 -1.10 5.36
N GLN A 93 -21.75 -1.43 4.78
CA GLN A 93 -20.46 -1.13 5.42
C GLN A 93 -20.26 0.38 5.54
N ARG A 94 -20.60 1.15 4.53
CA ARG A 94 -20.43 2.61 4.54
C ARG A 94 -21.34 3.26 5.57
N GLU A 95 -22.61 2.87 5.63
CA GLU A 95 -23.55 3.32 6.67
C GLU A 95 -23.05 2.98 8.07
N LYS A 96 -22.52 1.78 8.26
CA LYS A 96 -21.90 1.39 9.54
C LYS A 96 -20.72 2.28 9.91
N LEU A 97 -19.87 2.64 8.93
CA LEU A 97 -18.73 3.53 9.15
C LEU A 97 -19.13 4.99 9.43
N LEU A 98 -20.22 5.45 8.81
CA LEU A 98 -20.85 6.75 9.09
C LEU A 98 -21.44 6.78 10.51
N SER A 99 -22.18 5.74 10.88
CA SER A 99 -22.77 5.57 12.21
C SER A 99 -21.71 5.48 13.32
N ASP A 100 -20.60 4.79 13.03
CA ASP A 100 -19.45 4.66 13.94
C ASP A 100 -18.56 5.92 13.98
N GLY A 101 -18.91 6.97 13.23
CA GLY A 101 -18.17 8.25 13.17
C GLY A 101 -16.77 8.16 12.53
N SER A 102 -16.49 7.04 11.86
CA SER A 102 -15.21 6.77 11.19
C SER A 102 -15.08 7.49 9.86
N LEU A 103 -16.22 7.78 9.20
CA LEU A 103 -16.32 8.64 8.04
C LEU A 103 -17.04 9.92 8.45
N LYS A 104 -16.39 11.07 8.24
CA LYS A 104 -17.02 12.38 8.42
C LYS A 104 -17.13 13.10 7.09
N LEU A 105 -18.24 13.79 6.90
CA LEU A 105 -18.42 14.65 5.74
C LEU A 105 -17.53 15.89 5.90
N ASP A 106 -16.69 16.14 4.91
CA ASP A 106 -15.89 17.35 4.78
C ASP A 106 -16.58 18.29 3.79
N PRO A 107 -17.27 19.33 4.28
CA PRO A 107 -18.06 20.24 3.44
C PRO A 107 -17.17 21.11 2.54
N GLU A 108 -15.89 21.31 2.87
CA GLU A 108 -14.98 22.13 2.04
C GLU A 108 -14.61 21.42 0.74
N ASN A 109 -14.41 20.11 0.81
CA ASN A 109 -13.97 19.28 -0.32
C ASN A 109 -15.11 18.45 -0.95
N ASN A 110 -16.34 18.60 -0.43
CA ASN A 110 -17.52 17.83 -0.82
C ASN A 110 -17.23 16.31 -0.85
N CYS A 111 -16.53 15.81 0.16
CA CYS A 111 -16.06 14.43 0.24
C CYS A 111 -16.15 13.87 1.65
N PHE A 112 -16.07 12.55 1.81
CA PHE A 112 -15.92 11.94 3.13
C PHE A 112 -14.44 11.80 3.51
N VAL A 113 -14.11 12.03 4.78
CA VAL A 113 -12.76 11.88 5.32
C VAL A 113 -12.78 10.82 6.42
N PHE A 114 -11.81 9.90 6.35
CA PHE A 114 -11.56 8.90 7.36
C PHE A 114 -10.98 9.56 8.62
N THR A 115 -11.67 9.46 9.75
CA THR A 115 -11.21 10.06 11.02
C THR A 115 -10.22 9.18 11.78
N LYS A 116 -10.24 7.86 11.50
CA LYS A 116 -9.39 6.85 12.12
C LYS A 116 -8.93 5.81 11.11
N ASP A 117 -7.91 5.06 11.48
CA ASP A 117 -7.40 3.97 10.65
C ASP A 117 -8.44 2.84 10.60
N LEU A 118 -8.84 2.43 9.40
CA LEU A 118 -9.89 1.43 9.19
C LEU A 118 -9.37 0.20 8.47
N LYS A 119 -9.58 -0.96 9.09
CA LYS A 119 -9.18 -2.26 8.56
C LYS A 119 -10.32 -2.90 7.77
N PHE A 120 -10.07 -3.11 6.49
CA PHE A 120 -10.95 -3.80 5.54
C PHE A 120 -10.50 -5.22 5.29
N LYS A 121 -11.47 -6.09 4.95
CA LYS A 121 -11.22 -7.50 4.61
C LYS A 121 -10.42 -7.68 3.32
N SER A 122 -10.41 -6.68 2.43
CA SER A 122 -9.65 -6.71 1.19
C SER A 122 -9.39 -5.29 0.64
N ALA A 123 -8.34 -5.16 -0.17
CA ALA A 123 -8.00 -3.91 -0.85
C ALA A 123 -9.08 -3.46 -1.84
N SER A 124 -9.81 -4.40 -2.46
CA SER A 124 -10.92 -4.09 -3.36
C SER A 124 -12.12 -3.49 -2.63
N LEU A 125 -12.40 -3.95 -1.40
CA LEU A 125 -13.46 -3.39 -0.58
C LEU A 125 -13.12 -1.96 -0.14
N ALA A 126 -11.87 -1.74 0.29
CA ALA A 126 -11.37 -0.41 0.60
C ALA A 126 -11.45 0.53 -0.62
N ALA A 127 -11.02 0.06 -1.80
CA ALA A 127 -11.11 0.83 -3.04
C ALA A 127 -12.56 1.15 -3.42
N ALA A 128 -13.48 0.20 -3.22
CA ALA A 128 -14.89 0.42 -3.54
C ALA A 128 -15.53 1.49 -2.66
N ILE A 129 -15.21 1.50 -1.37
CA ILE A 129 -15.71 2.51 -0.42
C ILE A 129 -15.11 3.88 -0.73
N VAL A 130 -13.80 3.94 -1.04
CA VAL A 130 -13.15 5.19 -1.41
C VAL A 130 -13.69 5.74 -2.74
N ALA A 131 -13.89 4.88 -3.74
CA ALA A 131 -14.30 5.27 -5.08
C ALA A 131 -15.81 5.45 -5.27
N GLY A 132 -16.63 4.91 -4.38
CA GLY A 132 -18.08 4.82 -4.57
C GLY A 132 -18.51 3.85 -5.68
N ASN A 133 -17.59 2.99 -6.15
CA ASN A 133 -17.85 2.03 -7.22
C ASN A 133 -16.93 0.79 -7.10
N VAL A 134 -17.37 -0.38 -7.55
CA VAL A 134 -16.53 -1.59 -7.51
C VAL A 134 -15.31 -1.41 -8.42
N ARG A 135 -14.12 -1.41 -7.83
CA ARG A 135 -12.83 -1.32 -8.51
C ARG A 135 -11.91 -2.45 -8.09
N ASN A 136 -10.99 -2.81 -8.99
CA ASN A 136 -9.99 -3.82 -8.69
C ASN A 136 -8.92 -3.23 -7.76
N GLY A 137 -9.04 -3.50 -6.45
CA GLY A 137 -8.11 -3.02 -5.42
C GLY A 137 -6.65 -3.31 -5.75
N LEU A 138 -6.35 -4.47 -6.35
CA LEU A 138 -4.98 -4.84 -6.65
C LEU A 138 -4.31 -3.93 -7.68
N ASP A 139 -5.08 -3.22 -8.50
CA ASP A 139 -4.57 -2.40 -9.60
C ASP A 139 -4.56 -0.90 -9.26
N VAL A 140 -5.51 -0.45 -8.46
CA VAL A 140 -5.74 0.97 -8.18
C VAL A 140 -4.87 1.55 -7.07
N TRP A 141 -4.44 0.70 -6.14
CA TRP A 141 -3.58 1.10 -5.04
C TRP A 141 -2.12 1.03 -5.52
N VAL A 142 -1.45 2.18 -5.52
CA VAL A 142 -0.10 2.34 -6.09
C VAL A 142 0.88 2.73 -4.99
N ASN A 143 2.03 2.08 -4.94
CA ASN A 143 3.10 2.45 -4.00
C ASN A 143 3.79 3.76 -4.45
N ARG A 144 4.76 4.23 -3.67
CA ARG A 144 5.54 5.44 -4.00
C ARG A 144 6.40 5.31 -5.26
N GLU A 145 6.76 4.09 -5.64
CA GLU A 145 7.54 3.79 -6.83
C GLU A 145 6.68 3.65 -8.10
N GLY A 146 5.35 3.72 -7.97
CA GLY A 146 4.42 3.56 -9.08
C GLY A 146 3.95 2.12 -9.32
N PHE A 147 4.31 1.17 -8.44
CA PHE A 147 3.88 -0.22 -8.55
C PHE A 147 2.51 -0.43 -7.89
N SER A 148 1.61 -1.11 -8.59
CA SER A 148 0.32 -1.52 -8.00
C SER A 148 0.49 -2.72 -7.07
N LEU A 149 -0.47 -2.95 -6.17
CA LEU A 149 -0.47 -4.14 -5.29
C LEU A 149 -0.26 -5.46 -6.06
N LYS A 150 -0.83 -5.55 -7.26
CA LYS A 150 -0.67 -6.70 -8.16
C LYS A 150 0.79 -6.91 -8.56
N GLN A 151 1.50 -5.82 -8.86
CA GLN A 151 2.92 -5.86 -9.25
C GLN A 151 3.82 -6.19 -8.06
N SER A 152 3.45 -5.76 -6.87
CA SER A 152 4.13 -6.11 -5.61
C SER A 152 3.92 -7.57 -5.17
N GLY A 153 3.17 -8.36 -5.94
CA GLY A 153 2.98 -9.80 -5.72
C GLY A 153 1.80 -10.15 -4.81
N TYR A 154 0.90 -9.21 -4.53
CA TYR A 154 -0.36 -9.50 -3.84
C TYR A 154 -1.40 -10.10 -4.80
N GLY A 155 -2.15 -11.09 -4.35
CA GLY A 155 -3.17 -11.78 -5.15
C GLY A 155 -2.63 -12.87 -6.09
N VAL A 156 -1.34 -13.21 -6.00
CA VAL A 156 -0.79 -14.37 -6.73
C VAL A 156 -1.38 -15.65 -6.12
N LYS A 157 -2.31 -16.28 -6.84
CA LYS A 157 -2.68 -17.67 -6.58
C LYS A 157 -1.45 -18.51 -6.92
N SER A 158 -0.91 -19.24 -5.94
CA SER A 158 0.04 -20.32 -6.23
C SER A 158 -0.54 -21.17 -7.34
N LYS A 159 0.09 -21.16 -8.52
CA LYS A 159 -0.18 -22.16 -9.55
C LYS A 159 0.24 -23.48 -8.91
N LYS A 160 -0.72 -24.26 -8.38
CA LYS A 160 -0.50 -25.67 -8.13
C LYS A 160 -0.05 -26.27 -9.46
N GLY A 161 1.23 -26.61 -9.54
CA GLY A 161 1.81 -27.25 -10.70
C GLY A 161 0.99 -28.49 -11.04
N THR A 162 0.41 -28.49 -12.22
CA THR A 162 -0.17 -29.69 -12.82
C THR A 162 1.01 -30.57 -13.22
N LEU A 163 1.49 -31.40 -12.29
CA LEU A 163 2.29 -32.58 -12.62
C LEU A 163 1.35 -33.56 -13.34
N LYS A 164 1.32 -33.50 -14.67
CA LYS A 164 0.88 -34.65 -15.47
C LYS A 164 1.98 -35.71 -15.37
N LYS A 165 1.65 -36.82 -14.71
CA LYS A 165 2.34 -38.11 -14.87
C LYS A 165 1.88 -38.75 -16.17
#